data_AF-D1AHI1-F1
#
_entry.id   AF-D1AHI1-F1
#
_cell.length_a   1.000
_cell.length_b   1.000
_cell.length_c   1.000
_cell.angle_alpha   90.00
_cell.angle_beta   90.00
_cell.angle_gamma   90.00
#
_symmetry.space_group_name_H-M   'P 1'
#
loop_
_entity.id
_entity.type
_entity.pdbx_description
1 polymer ?
#
loop_
_entity_poly.entity_id
_entity_poly.type
_entity_poly.pdbx_seq_one_letter_code
_entity_poly.pdbx_strand_id
1 'polypeptide(L)'
;MTTDLEKERDLIAEYLLNIDEKYSGKIKNIRRIRRSLNWFAEEDNEKCLLFIKDIADKYVHQDGNDINDAWIFHYSQRNELFHKLDLDYVLKIMYESNTNFKNNILYNLGSTHKELLEFKILSAPRIFPADKVYEVLREDIRKYYMVSPCLSRAYGIEYNKNYSDSQRIWDKRWASFFLDMGNIGAASNFIYDEDSENWDMLLSHCRISPRENYENNRQFRQDCKYFVDLLNRAKRNKHPKYEFYCNEFISQGLPKDLLK
;
A
#
# COMPACT_ATOMS: atom_id res chain seq x y z
N MET A 1 21.79 34.70 -2.76
CA MET A 1 21.77 34.34 -4.19
C MET A 1 20.74 33.24 -4.38
N THR A 2 19.72 33.46 -5.20
CA THR A 2 18.68 32.49 -5.53
C THR A 2 19.26 31.46 -6.51
N THR A 3 19.14 30.17 -6.21
CA THR A 3 19.63 29.09 -7.10
C THR A 3 18.80 29.04 -8.38
N ASP A 4 19.33 28.45 -9.45
CA ASP A 4 18.55 28.29 -10.70
C ASP A 4 17.29 27.45 -10.48
N LEU A 5 17.33 26.51 -9.54
CA LEU A 5 16.19 25.73 -9.08
C LEU A 5 15.09 26.62 -8.46
N GLU A 6 15.48 27.53 -7.56
CA GLU A 6 14.54 28.45 -6.90
C GLU A 6 13.95 29.49 -7.88
N LYS A 7 14.74 29.96 -8.86
CA LYS A 7 14.23 30.82 -9.93
C LYS A 7 13.21 30.11 -10.81
N GLU A 8 13.47 28.85 -11.18
CA GLU A 8 12.52 28.06 -11.96
C GLU A 8 11.24 27.84 -11.14
N ARG A 9 11.36 27.55 -9.83
CA ARG A 9 10.20 27.44 -8.93
C ARG A 9 9.34 28.71 -8.94
N ASP A 10 9.97 29.88 -8.81
CA ASP A 10 9.24 31.17 -8.81
C ASP A 10 8.50 31.41 -10.13
N LEU A 11 9.14 31.07 -11.25
CA LEU A 11 8.51 31.14 -12.57
C LEU A 11 7.32 30.17 -12.69
N ILE A 12 7.45 28.94 -12.19
CA ILE A 12 6.36 27.97 -12.18
C ILE A 12 5.20 28.45 -11.30
N ALA A 13 5.50 29.05 -10.14
CA ALA A 13 4.49 29.62 -9.25
C ALA A 13 3.68 30.72 -9.94
N GLU A 14 4.35 31.61 -10.67
CA GLU A 14 3.70 32.64 -11.49
C GLU A 14 2.81 32.03 -12.58
N TYR A 15 3.26 30.97 -13.25
CA TYR A 15 2.43 30.28 -14.24
C TYR A 15 1.18 29.66 -13.63
N LEU A 16 1.29 29.03 -12.45
CA LEU A 16 0.18 28.38 -11.76
C LEU A 16 -0.86 29.39 -11.23
N LEU A 17 -0.42 30.57 -10.79
CA LEU A 17 -1.32 31.66 -10.38
C LEU A 17 -2.18 32.17 -11.54
N ASN A 18 -1.64 32.13 -12.77
CA ASN A 18 -2.28 32.67 -13.97
C ASN A 18 -2.96 31.60 -14.85
N ILE A 19 -3.22 30.39 -14.32
CA ILE A 19 -4.00 29.38 -15.05
C ILE A 19 -5.48 29.79 -15.01
N ASP A 20 -5.88 30.62 -15.96
CA ASP A 20 -7.27 31.02 -16.20
C ASP A 20 -7.89 30.06 -17.22
N GLU A 21 -9.06 29.46 -16.96
CA GLU A 21 -9.58 28.23 -17.58
C GLU A 21 -9.61 28.15 -19.12
N LYS A 22 -9.45 29.24 -19.89
CA LYS A 22 -9.55 29.22 -21.37
C LYS A 22 -8.23 28.88 -22.10
N TYR A 23 -8.32 28.00 -23.09
CA TYR A 23 -7.27 27.12 -23.62
C TYR A 23 -6.64 27.61 -24.94
N SER A 24 -5.32 27.76 -24.98
CA SER A 24 -4.47 27.42 -26.15
C SER A 24 -2.96 27.49 -25.84
N GLY A 25 -2.50 28.46 -25.03
CA GLY A 25 -1.09 28.57 -24.60
C GLY A 25 -0.63 27.57 -23.53
N LYS A 26 -1.57 26.82 -22.94
CA LYS A 26 -1.36 26.01 -21.72
C LYS A 26 -0.54 24.74 -21.93
N ILE A 27 -0.56 24.09 -23.09
CA ILE A 27 0.09 22.77 -23.25
C ILE A 27 1.60 22.85 -23.07
N LYS A 28 2.26 23.90 -23.63
CA LYS A 28 3.70 24.10 -23.48
C LYS A 28 4.08 24.38 -22.03
N ASN A 29 3.28 25.19 -21.34
CA ASN A 29 3.50 25.53 -19.93
C ASN A 29 3.29 24.31 -19.04
N ILE A 30 2.22 23.53 -19.24
CA ILE A 30 1.99 22.28 -18.48
C ILE A 30 3.15 21.30 -18.63
N ARG A 31 3.68 21.10 -19.85
CA ARG A 31 4.86 20.25 -20.07
C ARG A 31 6.10 20.76 -19.34
N ARG A 32 6.32 22.09 -19.34
CA ARG A 32 7.44 22.71 -18.60
C ARG A 32 7.26 22.55 -17.09
N ILE A 33 6.06 22.80 -16.58
CA ILE A 33 5.72 22.64 -15.17
C ILE A 33 6.00 21.20 -14.74
N ARG A 34 5.47 20.19 -15.45
CA ARG A 34 5.74 18.76 -15.15
C ARG A 34 7.24 18.45 -15.06
N ARG A 35 8.03 18.87 -16.05
CA ARG A 35 9.49 18.66 -16.04
C ARG A 35 10.16 19.32 -14.83
N SER A 36 9.72 20.52 -14.49
CA SER A 36 10.26 21.26 -13.35
C SER A 36 9.88 20.60 -12.03
N LEU A 37 8.64 20.14 -11.89
CA LEU A 37 8.19 19.41 -10.70
C LEU A 37 8.92 18.08 -10.53
N ASN A 38 9.16 17.34 -11.62
CA ASN A 38 10.00 16.13 -11.56
C ASN A 38 11.42 16.47 -11.11
N TRP A 39 12.03 17.51 -11.69
CA TRP A 39 13.36 17.96 -11.27
C TRP A 39 13.39 18.37 -9.79
N PHE A 40 12.38 19.12 -9.34
CA PHE A 40 12.25 19.50 -7.92
C PHE A 40 12.08 18.31 -7.00
N ALA A 41 11.39 17.25 -7.44
CA ALA A 41 11.19 16.02 -6.67
C ALA A 41 12.46 15.16 -6.57
N GLU A 42 13.31 15.20 -7.59
CA GLU A 42 14.61 14.51 -7.60
C GLU A 42 15.59 15.20 -6.65
N GLU A 43 15.61 16.53 -6.63
CA GLU A 43 16.50 17.33 -5.79
C GLU A 43 16.06 17.33 -4.30
N ASP A 44 17.02 17.52 -3.38
CA ASP A 44 16.74 17.69 -1.95
C ASP A 44 16.76 19.18 -1.54
N ASN A 45 16.11 20.03 -2.34
CA ASN A 45 15.92 21.43 -2.01
C ASN A 45 14.60 21.65 -1.26
N GLU A 46 14.70 22.06 0.01
CA GLU A 46 13.56 22.24 0.91
C GLU A 46 12.45 23.13 0.32
N LYS A 47 12.81 24.27 -0.26
CA LYS A 47 11.82 25.23 -0.79
C LYS A 47 11.05 24.66 -1.98
N CYS A 48 11.71 23.91 -2.85
CA CYS A 48 11.06 23.29 -4.00
C CYS A 48 10.20 22.09 -3.60
N LEU A 49 10.63 21.31 -2.61
CA LEU A 49 9.82 20.20 -2.07
C LEU A 49 8.57 20.70 -1.33
N LEU A 50 8.69 21.78 -0.55
CA LEU A 50 7.53 22.44 0.05
C LEU A 50 6.60 23.04 -1.01
N PHE A 51 7.14 23.56 -2.10
CA PHE A 51 6.33 24.01 -3.23
C PHE A 51 5.53 22.87 -3.89
N ILE A 52 6.14 21.68 -4.08
CA ILE A 52 5.40 20.50 -4.55
C ILE A 52 4.27 20.15 -3.57
N LYS A 53 4.55 20.13 -2.26
CA LYS A 53 3.55 19.87 -1.23
C LYS A 53 2.37 20.84 -1.38
N ASP A 54 2.63 22.13 -1.49
CA ASP A 54 1.57 23.15 -1.53
C ASP A 54 0.74 23.06 -2.82
N ILE A 55 1.35 22.67 -3.94
CA ILE A 55 0.61 22.37 -5.18
C ILE A 55 -0.28 21.14 -5.00
N ALA A 56 0.25 20.06 -4.43
CA ALA A 56 -0.49 18.82 -4.22
C ALA A 56 -1.67 19.05 -3.27
N ASP A 57 -1.45 19.73 -2.14
CA ASP A 57 -2.46 20.11 -1.15
C ASP A 57 -3.59 20.94 -1.78
N LYS A 58 -3.23 21.95 -2.60
CA LYS A 58 -4.19 22.82 -3.28
C LYS A 58 -5.06 22.10 -4.30
N TYR A 59 -4.47 21.19 -5.08
CA TYR A 59 -5.14 20.59 -6.24
C TYR A 59 -5.54 19.14 -6.03
N VAL A 60 -5.35 18.51 -4.87
CA VAL A 60 -5.76 17.10 -4.72
C VAL A 60 -7.29 16.95 -4.79
N HIS A 61 -8.06 17.90 -4.27
CA HIS A 61 -9.52 17.79 -4.19
C HIS A 61 -10.23 18.11 -5.51
N GLN A 62 -11.20 17.27 -5.86
CA GLN A 62 -12.18 17.55 -6.91
C GLN A 62 -13.39 18.28 -6.29
N ASP A 63 -13.76 19.43 -6.84
CA ASP A 63 -14.96 20.15 -6.39
C ASP A 63 -16.19 19.25 -6.56
N GLY A 64 -16.85 18.90 -5.45
CA GLY A 64 -18.26 18.46 -5.46
C GLY A 64 -18.59 16.98 -5.46
N ASN A 65 -17.69 16.04 -5.14
CA ASN A 65 -18.08 14.63 -5.01
C ASN A 65 -17.89 14.08 -3.60
N ASP A 66 -19.00 13.59 -3.01
CA ASP A 66 -18.97 12.66 -1.87
C ASP A 66 -18.27 11.38 -2.33
N ILE A 67 -16.97 11.31 -2.08
CA ILE A 67 -16.16 10.12 -2.32
C ILE A 67 -16.75 8.99 -1.48
N ASN A 68 -17.31 8.00 -2.15
CA ASN A 68 -17.71 6.74 -1.53
C ASN A 68 -16.45 6.08 -0.92
N ASP A 69 -16.45 5.87 0.40
CA ASP A 69 -15.27 5.46 1.19
C ASP A 69 -14.60 4.17 0.67
N ALA A 70 -15.33 3.36 -0.10
CA ALA A 70 -14.83 2.12 -0.71
C ALA A 70 -13.82 2.32 -1.86
N TRP A 71 -13.61 3.54 -2.38
CA TRP A 71 -12.87 3.76 -3.63
C TRP A 71 -11.70 4.76 -3.54
N ILE A 72 -11.22 5.07 -2.33
CA ILE A 72 -10.27 6.15 -2.03
C ILE A 72 -8.96 6.15 -2.84
N PHE A 73 -8.59 5.02 -3.44
CA PHE A 73 -7.36 4.87 -4.24
C PHE A 73 -7.55 5.07 -5.74
N HIS A 74 -8.76 5.41 -6.19
CA HIS A 74 -8.97 5.63 -7.62
C HIS A 74 -8.40 6.98 -8.04
N TYR A 75 -7.40 6.94 -8.92
CA TYR A 75 -6.77 8.13 -9.50
C TYR A 75 -7.80 9.17 -9.91
N SER A 76 -8.93 8.77 -10.51
CA SER A 76 -10.01 9.65 -10.96
C SER A 76 -10.68 10.50 -9.87
N GLN A 77 -10.35 10.32 -8.59
CA GLN A 77 -10.89 11.10 -7.48
C GLN A 77 -10.12 12.41 -7.23
N ARG A 78 -9.04 12.66 -7.97
CA ARG A 78 -8.23 13.88 -7.83
C ARG A 78 -8.67 14.95 -8.82
N ASN A 79 -8.33 16.21 -8.55
CA ASN A 79 -8.65 17.33 -9.45
C ASN A 79 -8.08 17.12 -10.86
N GLU A 80 -8.76 17.66 -11.88
CA GLU A 80 -8.29 17.61 -13.26
C GLU A 80 -6.89 18.23 -13.43
N LEU A 81 -6.61 19.34 -12.73
CA LEU A 81 -5.30 19.98 -12.79
C LEU A 81 -4.23 19.10 -12.11
N PHE A 82 -4.57 18.37 -11.06
CA PHE A 82 -3.65 17.40 -10.42
C PHE A 82 -3.16 16.37 -11.43
N HIS A 83 -4.08 15.80 -12.21
CA HIS A 83 -3.75 14.88 -13.30
C HIS A 83 -2.99 15.55 -14.44
N LYS A 84 -3.39 16.77 -14.81
CA LYS A 84 -2.66 17.53 -15.83
C LYS A 84 -1.26 17.89 -15.39
N LEU A 85 -0.96 17.97 -14.10
CA LEU A 85 0.38 18.19 -13.58
C LEU A 85 1.13 16.90 -13.27
N ASP A 86 0.49 15.74 -13.41
CA ASP A 86 1.08 14.42 -13.17
C ASP A 86 1.64 14.28 -11.75
N LEU A 87 0.94 14.87 -10.77
CA LEU A 87 1.45 14.98 -9.39
C LEU A 87 1.60 13.63 -8.71
N ASP A 88 0.84 12.60 -9.10
CA ASP A 88 1.06 11.24 -8.61
C ASP A 88 2.45 10.71 -8.92
N TYR A 89 2.91 10.96 -10.16
CA TYR A 89 4.24 10.58 -10.57
C TYR A 89 5.31 11.39 -9.82
N VAL A 90 5.09 12.69 -9.63
CA VAL A 90 5.97 13.57 -8.85
C VAL A 90 6.10 13.09 -7.39
N LEU A 91 4.99 12.81 -6.72
CA LEU A 91 4.98 12.30 -5.35
C LEU A 91 5.62 10.91 -5.25
N LYS A 92 5.48 10.08 -6.30
CA LYS A 92 6.17 8.79 -6.40
C LYS A 92 7.69 8.94 -6.52
N ILE A 93 8.20 9.91 -7.29
CA ILE A 93 9.64 10.23 -7.33
C ILE A 93 10.13 10.63 -5.93
N MET A 94 9.37 11.48 -5.23
CA MET A 94 9.71 11.87 -3.86
C MET A 94 9.78 10.66 -2.93
N TYR A 95 8.83 9.72 -3.06
CA TYR A 95 8.83 8.47 -2.32
C TYR A 95 10.06 7.63 -2.67
N GLU A 96 10.36 7.41 -3.94
CA GLU A 96 11.49 6.57 -4.38
C GLU A 96 12.85 7.11 -3.91
N SER A 97 13.00 8.43 -3.78
CA SER A 97 14.20 9.08 -3.24
C SER A 97 14.51 8.71 -1.78
N ASN A 98 13.48 8.34 -1.00
CA ASN A 98 13.58 7.86 0.38
C ASN A 98 14.40 8.76 1.34
N THR A 99 14.16 10.07 1.32
CA THR A 99 14.75 10.99 2.31
C THR A 99 13.77 11.30 3.43
N ASN A 100 14.27 11.54 4.65
CA ASN A 100 13.41 11.84 5.81
C ASN A 100 12.47 13.02 5.55
N PHE A 101 12.96 14.06 4.88
CA PHE A 101 12.14 15.24 4.58
C PHE A 101 11.03 14.94 3.57
N LYS A 102 11.34 14.24 2.47
CA LYS A 102 10.35 13.82 1.46
C LYS A 102 9.31 12.86 2.08
N ASN A 103 9.75 11.89 2.87
CA ASN A 103 8.84 10.97 3.57
C ASN A 103 7.88 11.72 4.51
N ASN A 104 8.36 12.71 5.27
CA ASN A 104 7.49 13.52 6.14
C ASN A 104 6.46 14.35 5.36
N ILE A 105 6.83 14.92 4.22
CA ILE A 105 5.87 15.63 3.34
C ILE A 105 4.77 14.68 2.88
N LEU A 106 5.16 13.50 2.37
CA LEU A 106 4.24 12.48 1.88
C LEU A 106 3.30 11.96 2.98
N TYR A 107 3.84 11.74 4.18
CA TYR A 107 3.06 11.34 5.35
C TYR A 107 2.00 12.37 5.72
N ASN A 108 2.38 13.65 5.77
CA ASN A 108 1.49 14.74 6.15
C ASN A 108 0.40 14.97 5.09
N LEU A 109 0.75 14.90 3.80
CA LEU A 109 -0.23 14.98 2.72
C LEU A 109 -1.26 13.86 2.82
N GLY A 110 -0.84 12.60 2.98
CA GLY A 110 -1.77 11.47 3.12
C GLY A 110 -2.51 11.42 4.46
N SER A 111 -2.05 12.17 5.48
CA SER A 111 -2.79 12.36 6.73
C SER A 111 -3.85 13.45 6.64
N THR A 112 -3.67 14.39 5.72
CA THR A 112 -4.59 15.53 5.51
C THR A 112 -5.65 15.19 4.46
N HIS A 113 -5.24 14.53 3.37
CA HIS A 113 -6.09 14.21 2.24
C HIS A 113 -6.23 12.70 2.09
N LYS A 114 -7.46 12.21 2.20
CA LYS A 114 -7.74 10.77 2.10
C LYS A 114 -7.35 10.21 0.73
N GLU A 115 -7.46 11.01 -0.32
CA GLU A 115 -7.06 10.71 -1.71
C GLU A 115 -5.55 10.45 -1.86
N LEU A 116 -4.73 10.84 -0.87
CA LEU A 116 -3.30 10.61 -0.80
C LEU A 116 -2.92 9.64 0.33
N LEU A 117 -3.89 8.94 0.93
CA LEU A 117 -3.65 8.02 2.04
C LEU A 117 -2.57 6.97 1.70
N GLU A 118 -2.44 6.56 0.43
CA GLU A 118 -1.36 5.65 -0.01
C GLU A 118 0.02 6.14 0.41
N PHE A 119 0.28 7.44 0.30
CA PHE A 119 1.56 8.03 0.64
C PHE A 119 1.78 8.06 2.15
N LYS A 120 0.73 8.19 2.96
CA LYS A 120 0.81 8.00 4.42
C LYS A 120 1.25 6.57 4.75
N ILE A 121 0.62 5.57 4.14
CA ILE A 121 0.92 4.15 4.37
C ILE A 121 2.33 3.79 3.92
N LEU A 122 2.74 4.26 2.74
CA LEU A 122 4.05 3.99 2.17
C LEU A 122 5.19 4.65 2.96
N SER A 123 4.98 5.89 3.43
CA SER A 123 6.02 6.64 4.15
C SER A 123 6.12 6.29 5.64
N ALA A 124 5.03 5.86 6.29
CA ALA A 124 5.02 5.62 7.73
C ALA A 124 6.13 4.64 8.21
N PRO A 125 6.36 3.47 7.58
CA PRO A 125 7.46 2.57 7.95
C PRO A 125 8.87 3.16 7.83
N ARG A 126 9.03 4.26 7.09
CA ARG A 126 10.32 4.93 6.90
C ARG A 126 10.56 6.05 7.90
N ILE A 127 9.52 6.46 8.64
CA ILE A 127 9.56 7.56 9.60
C ILE A 127 9.47 7.04 11.04
N PHE A 128 8.69 5.99 11.24
CA PHE A 128 8.33 5.49 12.57
C PHE A 128 8.81 4.05 12.78
N PRO A 129 9.11 3.67 14.04
CA PRO A 129 9.27 2.28 14.40
C PRO A 129 7.97 1.50 14.20
N ALA A 130 8.09 0.18 14.02
CA ALA A 130 7.00 -0.70 13.61
C ALA A 130 5.75 -0.63 14.51
N ASP A 131 5.95 -0.52 15.82
CA ASP A 131 4.90 -0.41 16.82
C ASP A 131 4.08 0.87 16.65
N LYS A 132 4.75 1.98 16.36
CA LYS A 132 4.09 3.26 16.09
C LYS A 132 3.41 3.26 14.72
N VAL A 133 3.96 2.58 13.71
CA VAL A 133 3.29 2.40 12.41
C VAL A 133 1.94 1.72 12.57
N TYR A 134 1.86 0.68 13.41
CA TYR A 134 0.59 0.03 13.73
C TYR A 134 -0.42 1.01 14.33
N GLU A 135 -0.03 1.76 15.36
CA GLU A 135 -0.93 2.72 16.02
C GLU A 135 -1.48 3.77 15.07
N VAL A 136 -0.64 4.34 14.20
CA VAL A 136 -1.05 5.45 13.33
C VAL A 136 -1.83 5.02 12.08
N LEU A 137 -1.73 3.75 11.67
CA LEU A 137 -2.39 3.25 10.46
C LEU A 137 -3.60 2.36 10.73
N ARG A 138 -3.72 1.69 11.88
CA ARG A 138 -4.75 0.64 12.08
C ARG A 138 -6.17 1.12 11.80
N GLU A 139 -6.54 2.34 12.19
CA GLU A 139 -7.89 2.87 11.98
C GLU A 139 -8.14 3.19 10.50
N ASP A 140 -7.13 3.70 9.79
CA ASP A 140 -7.22 3.92 8.35
C ASP A 140 -7.38 2.59 7.61
N ILE A 141 -6.61 1.56 8.00
CA ILE A 141 -6.73 0.22 7.40
C ILE A 141 -8.10 -0.37 7.68
N ARG A 142 -8.59 -0.26 8.92
CA ARG A 142 -9.92 -0.74 9.33
C ARG A 142 -11.03 -0.06 8.53
N LYS A 143 -10.94 1.26 8.38
CA LYS A 143 -11.97 2.04 7.68
C LYS A 143 -11.99 1.76 6.19
N TYR A 144 -10.81 1.56 5.58
CA TYR A 144 -10.68 1.60 4.12
C TYR A 144 -10.32 0.28 3.46
N TYR A 145 -10.15 -0.82 4.20
CA TYR A 145 -9.96 -2.24 3.78
C TYR A 145 -8.92 -2.51 2.67
N MET A 146 -9.01 -1.84 1.52
CA MET A 146 -8.10 -1.80 0.37
C MET A 146 -6.71 -1.23 0.66
N VAL A 147 -6.43 -0.79 1.89
CA VAL A 147 -5.13 -0.28 2.33
C VAL A 147 -4.09 -1.41 2.51
N SER A 148 -4.55 -2.65 2.74
CA SER A 148 -3.66 -3.78 3.05
C SER A 148 -2.56 -4.04 2.01
N PRO A 149 -2.83 -4.05 0.68
CA PRO A 149 -1.77 -4.19 -0.33
C PRO A 149 -0.74 -3.05 -0.31
N CYS A 150 -1.16 -1.82 0.02
CA CYS A 150 -0.24 -0.69 0.16
C CYS A 150 0.71 -0.90 1.34
N LEU A 151 0.21 -1.43 2.45
CA LEU A 151 1.03 -1.76 3.61
C LEU A 151 2.04 -2.88 3.28
N SER A 152 1.62 -3.93 2.58
CA SER A 152 2.55 -4.96 2.09
C SER A 152 3.64 -4.39 1.18
N ARG A 153 3.29 -3.47 0.27
CA ARG A 153 4.27 -2.76 -0.56
C ARG A 153 5.22 -1.89 0.27
N ALA A 154 4.71 -1.19 1.29
CA ALA A 154 5.50 -0.35 2.17
C ALA A 154 6.59 -1.15 2.92
N TYR A 155 6.26 -2.37 3.32
CA TYR A 155 7.20 -3.30 3.96
C TYR A 155 8.02 -4.15 2.97
N GLY A 156 7.80 -4.00 1.65
CA GLY A 156 8.49 -4.83 0.65
C GLY A 156 8.15 -6.33 0.75
N ILE A 157 6.92 -6.64 1.17
CA ILE A 157 6.43 -8.01 1.25
C ILE A 157 6.06 -8.49 -0.16
N GLU A 158 6.83 -9.45 -0.65
CA GLU A 158 6.58 -10.15 -1.90
C GLU A 158 5.61 -11.32 -1.66
N TYR A 159 4.65 -11.47 -2.56
CA TYR A 159 3.71 -12.60 -2.53
C TYR A 159 4.48 -13.93 -2.62
N ASN A 160 4.09 -14.91 -1.80
CA ASN A 160 4.73 -16.24 -1.70
C ASN A 160 6.21 -16.25 -1.26
N LYS A 161 6.78 -15.13 -0.87
CA LYS A 161 8.12 -15.11 -0.28
C LYS A 161 8.04 -15.41 1.22
N ASN A 162 8.93 -16.27 1.68
CA ASN A 162 9.05 -16.57 3.10
C ASN A 162 10.05 -15.62 3.73
N TYR A 163 9.64 -15.00 4.85
CA TYR A 163 10.49 -14.14 5.66
C TYR A 163 10.66 -14.81 7.01
N SER A 164 11.90 -15.10 7.39
CA SER A 164 12.19 -15.48 8.78
C SER A 164 11.80 -14.34 9.71
N ASP A 165 11.45 -14.63 10.96
CA ASP A 165 11.04 -13.59 11.92
C ASP A 165 12.08 -12.48 12.09
N SER A 166 13.37 -12.80 11.98
CA SER A 166 14.46 -11.80 12.02
C SER A 166 14.49 -10.81 10.86
N GLN A 167 13.86 -11.14 9.72
CA GLN A 167 13.79 -10.27 8.54
C GLN A 167 12.55 -9.38 8.54
N ARG A 168 11.63 -9.60 9.48
CA ARG A 168 10.35 -8.89 9.53
C ARG A 168 10.54 -7.56 10.23
N ILE A 169 10.10 -6.51 9.56
CA ILE A 169 10.24 -5.13 10.02
C ILE A 169 8.89 -4.52 10.44
N TRP A 170 7.82 -5.32 10.41
CA TRP A 170 6.48 -4.90 10.78
C TRP A 170 6.09 -5.43 12.16
N ASP A 171 5.14 -4.74 12.80
CA ASP A 171 4.63 -5.12 14.12
C ASP A 171 3.80 -6.42 14.03
N LYS A 172 4.00 -7.33 14.98
CA LYS A 172 3.29 -8.62 15.04
C LYS A 172 1.77 -8.49 15.14
N ARG A 173 1.26 -7.39 15.69
CA ARG A 173 -0.18 -7.11 15.84
C ARG A 173 -0.91 -6.96 14.52
N TRP A 174 -0.21 -6.75 13.40
CA TRP A 174 -0.85 -6.72 12.08
C TRP A 174 -1.53 -8.04 11.74
N ALA A 175 -0.94 -9.17 12.13
CA ALA A 175 -1.48 -10.49 11.87
C ALA A 175 -2.87 -10.67 12.50
N SER A 176 -2.96 -10.52 13.83
CA SER A 176 -4.22 -10.64 14.57
C SER A 176 -5.24 -9.61 14.10
N PHE A 177 -4.82 -8.37 13.85
CA PHE A 177 -5.69 -7.32 13.32
C PHE A 177 -6.34 -7.71 11.97
N PHE A 178 -5.58 -8.29 11.04
CA PHE A 178 -6.15 -8.73 9.76
C PHE A 178 -7.05 -9.96 9.92
N LEU A 179 -6.75 -10.86 10.84
CA LEU A 179 -7.60 -12.01 11.16
C LEU A 179 -8.94 -11.54 11.74
N ASP A 180 -8.94 -10.57 12.67
CA ASP A 180 -10.15 -9.99 13.25
C ASP A 180 -11.03 -9.31 12.20
N MET A 181 -10.42 -8.75 11.15
CA MET A 181 -11.14 -8.18 10.00
C MET A 181 -11.62 -9.21 8.98
N GLY A 182 -11.33 -10.51 9.17
CA GLY A 182 -11.62 -11.58 8.22
C GLY A 182 -10.73 -11.57 6.97
N ASN A 183 -9.64 -10.80 6.95
CA ASN A 183 -8.74 -10.69 5.81
C ASN A 183 -7.58 -11.71 5.90
N ILE A 184 -7.93 -12.98 5.70
CA ILE A 184 -7.03 -14.15 5.78
C ILE A 184 -5.83 -13.99 4.84
N GLY A 185 -6.07 -13.50 3.62
CA GLY A 185 -5.02 -13.29 2.62
C GLY A 185 -3.96 -12.31 3.10
N ALA A 186 -4.37 -11.17 3.65
CA ALA A 186 -3.46 -10.22 4.27
C ALA A 186 -2.76 -10.83 5.48
N ALA A 187 -3.51 -11.37 6.44
CA ALA A 187 -2.99 -11.95 7.67
C ALA A 187 -1.85 -12.95 7.41
N SER A 188 -2.03 -13.84 6.43
CA SER A 188 -1.04 -14.86 6.07
C SER A 188 0.37 -14.30 5.76
N ASN A 189 0.47 -13.03 5.37
CA ASN A 189 1.75 -12.37 5.09
C ASN A 189 2.41 -11.73 6.33
N PHE A 190 1.66 -11.52 7.41
CA PHE A 190 2.13 -10.79 8.59
C PHE A 190 2.39 -11.70 9.81
N ILE A 191 1.86 -12.93 9.83
CA ILE A 191 1.96 -13.88 10.97
C ILE A 191 3.39 -14.40 11.16
N TYR A 192 4.02 -14.06 12.28
CA TYR A 192 5.35 -14.53 12.69
C TYR A 192 5.38 -16.06 12.79
N ASP A 193 6.53 -16.66 12.48
CA ASP A 193 6.68 -18.11 12.46
C ASP A 193 6.48 -18.72 13.85
N GLU A 194 6.92 -18.03 14.90
CA GLU A 194 6.72 -18.41 16.30
C GLU A 194 5.29 -18.21 16.83
N ASP A 195 4.43 -17.48 16.11
CA ASP A 195 3.10 -17.08 16.58
C ASP A 195 2.05 -18.16 16.31
N SER A 196 2.10 -19.22 17.12
CA SER A 196 1.21 -20.38 16.97
C SER A 196 -0.28 -20.02 17.12
N GLU A 197 -0.61 -18.99 17.90
CA GLU A 197 -2.01 -18.57 18.11
C GLU A 197 -2.60 -17.99 16.83
N ASN A 198 -1.90 -17.04 16.20
CA ASN A 198 -2.36 -16.48 14.94
C ASN A 198 -2.30 -17.49 13.78
N TRP A 199 -1.37 -18.45 13.81
CA TRP A 199 -1.38 -19.59 12.87
C TRP A 199 -2.62 -20.48 13.07
N ASP A 200 -2.96 -20.84 14.32
CA ASP A 200 -4.16 -21.60 14.65
C ASP A 200 -5.43 -20.89 14.16
N MET A 201 -5.51 -19.57 14.39
CA MET A 201 -6.59 -18.73 13.90
C MET A 201 -6.66 -18.74 12.37
N LEU A 202 -5.56 -18.49 11.66
CA LEU A 202 -5.53 -18.51 10.19
C LEU A 202 -6.01 -19.85 9.62
N LEU A 203 -5.44 -20.95 10.10
CA LEU A 203 -5.71 -22.28 9.59
C LEU A 203 -7.14 -22.74 9.89
N SER A 204 -7.71 -22.34 11.04
CA SER A 204 -9.11 -22.65 11.38
C SER A 204 -10.14 -21.86 10.55
N HIS A 205 -9.76 -20.68 10.03
CA HIS A 205 -10.62 -19.89 9.13
C HIS A 205 -10.59 -20.38 7.69
N CYS A 206 -9.60 -21.20 7.31
CA CYS A 206 -9.52 -21.78 5.97
C CYS A 206 -10.63 -22.83 5.80
N ARG A 207 -11.56 -22.56 4.87
CA ARG A 207 -12.64 -23.47 4.51
C ARG A 207 -12.41 -24.01 3.10
N ILE A 208 -12.12 -25.29 2.99
CA ILE A 208 -12.12 -25.97 1.69
C ILE A 208 -13.56 -26.38 1.46
N SER A 209 -14.23 -25.76 0.48
CA SER A 209 -15.62 -26.11 0.18
C SER A 209 -15.64 -27.41 -0.62
N PRO A 210 -16.11 -28.53 -0.04
CA PRO A 210 -16.25 -29.75 -0.81
C PRO A 210 -17.38 -29.53 -1.81
N ARG A 211 -17.09 -29.65 -3.11
CA ARG A 211 -18.11 -29.76 -4.15
C ARG A 211 -17.91 -31.08 -4.86
N GLU A 212 -19.00 -31.79 -5.09
CA GLU A 212 -18.99 -33.06 -5.82
C GLU A 212 -18.32 -32.88 -7.20
N ASN A 213 -17.42 -33.81 -7.56
CA ASN A 213 -16.75 -33.92 -8.86
C ASN A 213 -15.67 -32.88 -9.24
N TYR A 214 -15.04 -32.19 -8.27
CA TYR A 214 -14.00 -31.17 -8.54
C TYR A 214 -12.53 -31.63 -8.46
N GLU A 215 -12.22 -32.89 -8.14
CA GLU A 215 -10.82 -33.36 -8.01
C GLU A 215 -9.97 -33.12 -9.27
N ASN A 216 -10.62 -33.06 -10.44
CA ASN A 216 -10.03 -32.76 -11.75
C ASN A 216 -10.27 -31.32 -12.23
N ASN A 217 -10.97 -30.49 -11.47
CA ASN A 217 -11.22 -29.10 -11.82
C ASN A 217 -9.96 -28.26 -11.58
N ARG A 218 -9.44 -27.67 -12.65
CA ARG A 218 -8.21 -26.86 -12.62
C ARG A 218 -8.27 -25.70 -11.63
N GLN A 219 -9.41 -25.01 -11.52
CA GLN A 219 -9.56 -23.85 -10.62
C GLN A 219 -9.53 -24.31 -9.15
N PHE A 220 -10.29 -25.35 -8.81
CA PHE A 220 -10.30 -25.92 -7.46
C PHE A 220 -8.91 -26.40 -7.03
N ARG A 221 -8.19 -27.12 -7.91
CA ARG A 221 -6.81 -27.55 -7.63
C ARG A 221 -5.86 -26.36 -7.46
N GLN A 222 -6.08 -25.26 -8.17
CA GLN A 222 -5.28 -24.05 -8.01
C GLN A 222 -5.54 -23.38 -6.65
N ASP A 223 -6.79 -23.32 -6.20
CA ASP A 223 -7.15 -22.81 -4.88
C ASP A 223 -6.59 -23.73 -3.77
N CYS A 224 -6.62 -25.05 -3.98
CA CYS A 224 -6.00 -26.02 -3.06
C CYS A 224 -4.49 -25.84 -2.89
N LYS A 225 -3.77 -25.41 -3.93
CA LYS A 225 -2.33 -25.12 -3.81
C LYS A 225 -2.05 -24.01 -2.81
N TYR A 226 -2.90 -23.00 -2.72
CA TYR A 226 -2.76 -21.95 -1.70
C TYR A 226 -2.84 -22.53 -0.29
N PHE A 227 -3.81 -23.41 -0.02
CA PHE A 227 -3.93 -24.07 1.30
C PHE A 227 -2.76 -24.99 1.60
N VAL A 228 -2.24 -25.71 0.59
CA VAL A 228 -1.00 -26.49 0.73
C VAL A 228 0.19 -25.61 1.04
N ASP A 229 0.32 -24.45 0.41
CA ASP A 229 1.40 -23.50 0.70
C ASP A 229 1.32 -23.00 2.16
N LEU A 230 0.12 -22.74 2.69
CA LEU A 230 -0.09 -22.41 4.10
C LEU A 230 0.33 -23.56 5.03
N LEU A 231 -0.09 -24.80 4.72
CA LEU A 231 0.31 -25.98 5.50
C LEU A 231 1.83 -26.20 5.46
N ASN A 232 2.46 -26.04 4.30
CA ASN A 232 3.91 -26.15 4.14
C ASN A 232 4.67 -25.09 4.95
N ARG A 233 4.12 -23.86 5.04
CA ARG A 233 4.66 -22.82 5.93
C ARG A 233 4.53 -23.23 7.39
N ALA A 234 3.34 -23.66 7.83
CA ALA A 234 3.14 -24.15 9.19
C ALA A 234 4.08 -25.33 9.53
N LYS A 235 4.33 -26.24 8.58
CA LYS A 235 5.30 -27.34 8.72
C LYS A 235 6.71 -26.83 8.96
N ARG A 236 7.19 -25.90 8.13
CA ARG A 236 8.53 -25.30 8.25
C ARG A 236 8.70 -24.61 9.61
N ASN A 237 7.64 -23.98 10.09
CA ASN A 237 7.59 -23.27 11.37
C ASN A 237 7.42 -24.21 12.57
N LYS A 238 7.40 -25.54 12.35
CA LYS A 238 7.20 -26.57 13.38
C LYS A 238 5.92 -26.34 14.19
N HIS A 239 4.85 -25.90 13.52
CA HIS A 239 3.58 -25.63 14.16
C HIS A 239 3.05 -26.87 14.89
N PRO A 240 2.67 -26.78 16.19
CA PRO A 240 2.38 -27.95 17.03
C PRO A 240 1.18 -28.76 16.56
N LYS A 241 0.22 -28.12 15.89
CA LYS A 241 -0.99 -28.76 15.34
C LYS A 241 -0.93 -29.02 13.84
N TYR A 242 0.27 -29.05 13.23
CA TYR A 242 0.40 -29.26 11.78
C TYR A 242 -0.36 -30.51 11.28
N GLU A 243 -0.14 -31.67 11.91
CA GLU A 243 -0.80 -32.93 11.52
C GLU A 243 -2.32 -32.87 11.69
N PHE A 244 -2.80 -32.16 12.71
CA PHE A 244 -4.23 -31.93 12.91
C PHE A 244 -4.83 -31.16 11.71
N TYR A 245 -4.21 -30.04 11.30
CA TYR A 245 -4.71 -29.25 10.18
C TYR A 245 -4.58 -29.95 8.82
N CYS A 246 -3.55 -30.78 8.62
CA CYS A 246 -3.49 -31.64 7.44
C CYS A 246 -4.71 -32.56 7.35
N ASN A 247 -5.07 -33.23 8.44
CA ASN A 247 -6.22 -34.13 8.47
C ASN A 247 -7.55 -33.37 8.32
N GLU A 248 -7.69 -32.20 8.94
CA GLU A 248 -8.86 -31.33 8.76
C GLU A 248 -9.04 -30.84 7.32
N PHE A 249 -7.95 -30.47 6.64
CA PHE A 249 -8.06 -30.01 5.27
C PHE A 249 -8.39 -31.18 4.33
N ILE A 250 -7.80 -32.36 4.57
CA ILE A 250 -8.14 -33.60 3.84
C ILE A 250 -9.61 -33.95 4.02
N SER A 251 -10.14 -33.87 5.25
CA SER A 251 -11.55 -34.19 5.54
C SER A 251 -12.51 -33.21 4.86
N GLN A 252 -12.07 -31.97 4.62
CA GLN A 252 -12.79 -30.95 3.86
C GLN A 252 -12.61 -31.07 2.32
N GLY A 253 -11.85 -32.07 1.84
CA GLY A 253 -11.71 -32.35 0.40
C GLY A 253 -10.39 -31.89 -0.23
N LEU A 254 -9.36 -31.56 0.55
CA LEU A 254 -8.02 -31.30 0.01
C LEU A 254 -7.46 -32.57 -0.66
N PRO A 255 -7.06 -32.52 -1.95
CA PRO A 255 -6.46 -33.68 -2.62
C PRO A 255 -5.13 -34.06 -1.96
N LYS A 256 -5.04 -35.30 -1.44
CA LYS A 256 -3.84 -35.82 -0.75
C LYS A 256 -2.58 -35.80 -1.60
N ASP A 257 -2.72 -35.90 -2.91
CA ASP A 257 -1.61 -35.87 -3.85
C ASP A 257 -0.92 -34.49 -3.92
N LEU A 258 -1.61 -33.41 -3.53
CA LEU A 258 -1.03 -32.06 -3.46
C LEU A 258 -0.18 -31.83 -2.20
N LEU A 259 -0.27 -32.68 -1.18
CA LEU A 259 0.52 -32.58 0.06
C LEU A 259 1.93 -33.18 -0.06
N LYS A 260 2.29 -33.72 -1.23
CA LYS A 260 3.57 -34.40 -1.48
C LYS A 260 4.69 -33.43 -1.83
#